data_AF-A0A9X0HNH0-F1
#
_entry.id   AF-A0A9X0HNH0-F1
#
_cell.length_a   1.000
_cell.length_b   1.000
_cell.length_c   1.000
_cell.angle_alpha   90.00
_cell.angle_beta   90.00
_cell.angle_gamma   90.00
#
_symmetry.space_group_name_H-M   'P 1'
#
loop_
_entity.id
_entity.type
_entity.pdbx_description
1 polymer ?
#
loop_
_entity_poly.entity_id
_entity_poly.type
_entity_poly.pdbx_seq_one_letter_code
_entity_poly.pdbx_strand_id
1 'polypeptide(L)'
;MSQYRLPEFNENEQTPAQRWAVLAWAFAAGASDGARPSTEFARLGKFYVAGDIDLAMLSAEMDRLYFGHEYPPLVLVEEPGRVFPFAAEIEAMQKELATLPPKVPYLELDLSIPIRL
;
A
#
# COMPACT_ATOMS: atom_id res chain seq x y z
N MET A 1 -6.83 14.04 -36.86
CA MET A 1 -5.89 14.68 -35.93
C MET A 1 -6.35 14.34 -34.52
N SER A 2 -5.70 13.37 -33.87
CA SER A 2 -6.10 12.89 -32.54
C SER A 2 -5.58 13.87 -31.50
N GLN A 3 -6.47 14.41 -30.68
CA GLN A 3 -6.13 15.35 -29.62
C GLN A 3 -5.50 14.56 -28.47
N TYR A 4 -4.20 14.72 -28.28
CA TYR A 4 -3.53 14.33 -27.04
C TYR A 4 -4.08 15.23 -25.92
N ARG A 5 -5.07 14.75 -25.16
CA ARG A 5 -5.34 15.33 -23.84
C ARG A 5 -4.24 14.84 -22.92
N LEU A 6 -3.42 15.78 -22.45
CA LEU A 6 -2.68 15.59 -21.20
C LEU A 6 -3.70 15.24 -20.11
N PRO A 7 -3.40 14.32 -19.18
CA PRO A 7 -4.31 14.03 -18.08
C PRO A 7 -4.59 15.33 -17.31
N GLU A 8 -5.82 15.83 -17.40
CA GLU A 8 -6.27 17.02 -16.69
C GLU A 8 -6.51 16.61 -15.24
N PHE A 9 -5.61 17.00 -14.33
CA PHE A 9 -5.84 16.88 -12.90
C PHE A 9 -7.03 17.78 -12.53
N ASN A 10 -8.14 17.18 -12.12
CA ASN A 10 -9.30 17.90 -11.58
C ASN A 10 -8.95 18.44 -10.17
N GLU A 11 -9.47 19.61 -9.79
CA GLU A 11 -9.17 20.26 -8.49
C GLU A 11 -9.56 19.39 -7.26
N ASN A 12 -10.43 18.41 -7.47
CA ASN A 12 -10.87 17.40 -6.51
C ASN A 12 -10.11 16.06 -6.64
N GLU A 13 -9.23 15.90 -7.64
CA GLU A 13 -8.35 14.74 -7.74
C GLU A 13 -7.13 14.93 -6.84
N GLN A 14 -6.90 13.95 -5.97
CA GLN A 14 -5.73 13.96 -5.09
C GLN A 14 -4.45 14.02 -5.93
N THR A 15 -3.58 14.97 -5.58
CA THR A 15 -2.22 15.05 -6.11
C THR A 15 -1.43 13.79 -5.76
N PRO A 16 -0.35 13.44 -6.50
CA PRO A 16 0.52 12.32 -6.15
C PRO A 16 1.02 12.36 -4.69
N ALA A 17 1.33 13.54 -4.16
CA ALA A 17 1.74 13.71 -2.77
C ALA A 17 0.62 13.37 -1.77
N GLN A 18 -0.63 13.77 -2.05
CA GLN A 18 -1.78 13.41 -1.21
C GLN A 18 -2.08 11.91 -1.28
N ARG A 19 -2.01 11.32 -2.47
CA ARG A 19 -2.17 9.86 -2.65
C ARG A 19 -1.08 9.08 -1.92
N TRP A 20 0.15 9.56 -1.99
CA TRP A 20 1.27 9.01 -1.22
C TRP A 20 1.02 9.09 0.28
N ALA A 21 0.55 10.23 0.79
CA ALA A 21 0.26 10.39 2.23
C ALA A 21 -0.79 9.36 2.72
N VAL A 22 -1.83 9.10 1.93
CA VAL A 22 -2.82 8.05 2.22
C VAL A 22 -2.16 6.66 2.27
N LEU A 23 -1.33 6.35 1.28
CA LEU A 23 -0.65 5.05 1.20
C LEU A 23 0.34 4.86 2.37
N ALA A 24 1.11 5.90 2.71
CA ALA A 24 2.05 5.87 3.84
C ALA A 24 1.35 5.69 5.18
N TRP A 25 0.20 6.34 5.37
CA TRP A 25 -0.64 6.11 6.55
C TRP A 25 -1.12 4.65 6.62
N ALA A 26 -1.58 4.08 5.50
CA ALA A 26 -2.04 2.69 5.46
C ALA A 26 -0.91 1.69 5.76
N PHE A 27 0.29 1.91 5.22
CA PHE A 27 1.47 1.12 5.53
C PHE A 27 1.84 1.17 7.02
N ALA A 28 1.85 2.37 7.61
CA ALA A 28 2.12 2.55 9.03
C ALA A 28 1.06 1.90 9.93
N ALA A 29 -0.22 2.01 9.56
CA ALA A 29 -1.33 1.37 10.27
C ALA A 29 -1.18 -0.16 10.24
N GLY A 30 -0.94 -0.75 9.07
CA GLY A 30 -0.68 -2.19 8.96
C GLY A 30 0.54 -2.64 9.76
N ALA A 31 1.62 -1.86 9.72
CA ALA A 31 2.83 -2.13 10.50
C ALA A 31 2.57 -2.14 12.02
N SER A 32 1.72 -1.24 12.52
CA SER A 32 1.34 -1.20 13.94
C SER A 32 0.60 -2.47 14.39
N ASP A 33 -0.08 -3.14 13.46
CA ASP A 33 -0.73 -4.43 13.68
C ASP A 33 0.17 -5.63 13.37
N GLY A 34 1.43 -5.40 13.00
CA GLY A 34 2.41 -6.41 12.63
C GLY A 34 2.20 -6.98 11.23
N ALA A 35 1.34 -6.37 10.42
CA ALA A 35 1.17 -6.71 9.02
C ALA A 35 2.35 -6.16 8.22
N ARG A 36 2.80 -6.94 7.23
CA ARG A 36 3.86 -6.54 6.31
C ARG A 36 3.26 -6.37 4.92
N PRO A 37 3.43 -5.22 4.26
CA PRO A 37 2.95 -5.04 2.91
C PRO A 37 3.67 -5.96 1.93
N SER A 38 2.91 -6.68 1.10
CA SER A 38 3.48 -7.49 0.02
C SER A 38 4.07 -6.63 -1.08
N THR A 39 4.92 -7.24 -1.92
CA THR A 39 5.45 -6.61 -3.14
C THR A 39 4.34 -6.20 -4.10
N GLU A 40 3.25 -6.96 -4.15
CA GLU A 40 2.08 -6.71 -4.96
C GLU A 40 1.34 -5.46 -4.47
N PHE A 41 1.24 -5.26 -3.16
CA PHE A 41 0.66 -4.02 -2.63
C PHE A 41 1.56 -2.80 -2.88
N ALA A 42 2.88 -2.94 -2.74
CA ALA A 42 3.82 -1.87 -3.10
C ALA A 42 3.73 -1.52 -4.59
N ARG A 43 3.59 -2.53 -5.47
CA ARG A 43 3.36 -2.34 -6.90
C ARG A 43 2.05 -1.57 -7.15
N LEU A 44 0.94 -2.00 -6.56
CA LEU A 44 -0.35 -1.31 -6.68
C LEU A 44 -0.26 0.15 -6.21
N GLY A 45 0.48 0.40 -5.12
CA GLY A 45 0.76 1.73 -4.61
C GLY A 45 1.40 2.67 -5.63
N LYS A 46 2.34 2.18 -6.46
CA LYS A 46 2.96 2.98 -7.53
C LYS A 46 1.93 3.46 -8.56
N PHE A 47 1.05 2.57 -9.02
CA PHE A 47 -0.01 2.91 -9.99
C PHE A 47 -1.05 3.85 -9.37
N TYR A 48 -1.41 3.65 -8.09
CA TYR A 48 -2.33 4.53 -7.39
C TYR A 48 -1.77 5.95 -7.25
N VAL A 49 -0.52 6.08 -6.79
CA VAL A 49 0.16 7.38 -6.61
C VAL A 49 0.37 8.10 -7.95
N ALA A 50 0.65 7.36 -9.02
CA ALA A 50 0.74 7.90 -10.37
C ALA A 50 -0.61 8.33 -10.96
N GLY A 51 -1.73 7.93 -10.35
CA GLY A 51 -3.08 8.24 -10.82
C GLY A 51 -3.63 7.27 -11.88
N ASP A 52 -2.94 6.17 -12.17
CA ASP A 52 -3.39 5.17 -13.15
C ASP A 52 -4.58 4.35 -12.65
N ILE A 53 -4.69 4.21 -11.33
CA ILE A 53 -5.82 3.59 -10.65
C ILE A 53 -6.33 4.54 -9.56
N ASP A 54 -7.62 4.47 -9.29
CA ASP A 54 -8.23 5.17 -8.17
C ASP A 54 -8.22 4.31 -6.88
N LEU A 55 -8.71 4.88 -5.79
CA LEU A 55 -8.76 4.19 -4.50
C LEU A 55 -9.74 3.01 -4.51
N ALA A 56 -10.81 3.06 -5.30
CA ALA A 56 -11.79 1.99 -5.39
C ALA A 56 -11.19 0.76 -6.11
N MET A 57 -10.46 0.99 -7.20
CA MET A 57 -9.69 -0.04 -7.90
C MET A 57 -8.60 -0.63 -7.01
N LEU A 58 -7.86 0.20 -6.27
CA LEU A 58 -6.87 -0.27 -5.30
C LEU A 58 -7.53 -1.15 -4.23
N SER A 59 -8.66 -0.72 -3.66
CA SER A 59 -9.39 -1.48 -2.64
C SER A 59 -9.89 -2.82 -3.18
N ALA A 60 -10.49 -2.84 -4.37
CA ALA A 60 -11.02 -4.05 -4.97
C ALA A 60 -9.92 -5.09 -5.26
N GLU A 61 -8.75 -4.64 -5.74
CA GLU A 61 -7.62 -5.55 -5.99
C GLU A 61 -7.01 -6.05 -4.68
N MET A 62 -6.97 -5.22 -3.63
CA MET A 62 -6.58 -5.67 -2.29
C MET A 62 -7.56 -6.72 -1.73
N ASP A 63 -8.86 -6.49 -1.87
CA ASP A 63 -9.90 -7.45 -1.48
C ASP A 63 -9.75 -8.78 -2.21
N ARG A 64 -9.43 -8.73 -3.51
CA ARG A 64 -9.16 -9.91 -4.33
C ARG A 64 -7.90 -10.65 -3.87
N LEU A 65 -6.80 -9.94 -3.62
CA LEU A 65 -5.50 -10.53 -3.28
C LEU A 65 -5.46 -11.14 -1.88
N TYR A 66 -6.06 -10.48 -0.89
CA TYR A 66 -5.90 -10.87 0.52
C TYR A 66 -7.11 -11.57 1.11
N PHE A 67 -8.30 -11.34 0.56
CA PHE A 67 -9.55 -11.89 1.09
C PHE A 67 -10.28 -12.81 0.09
N GLY A 68 -9.76 -12.96 -1.13
CA GLY A 68 -10.27 -13.89 -2.12
C GLY A 68 -11.61 -13.49 -2.73
N HIS A 69 -11.98 -12.19 -2.67
CA HIS A 69 -13.20 -11.71 -3.31
C HIS A 69 -13.10 -11.84 -4.84
N GLU A 70 -14.20 -12.24 -5.49
CA GLU A 70 -14.29 -12.37 -6.94
C GLU A 70 -14.43 -11.00 -7.62
N TYR A 71 -13.30 -10.29 -7.76
CA TYR A 71 -13.17 -9.13 -8.63
C TYR A 71 -12.37 -9.48 -9.89
N PRO A 72 -12.67 -8.85 -11.05
CA PRO A 72 -11.80 -8.94 -12.22
C PRO A 72 -10.38 -8.47 -11.85
N PRO A 73 -9.32 -9.22 -12.17
CA PRO A 73 -7.96 -8.83 -11.80
C PRO A 73 -7.54 -7.57 -12.55
N LEU A 74 -6.91 -6.64 -11.83
CA LEU A 74 -6.28 -5.48 -12.47
C LEU A 74 -5.05 -5.92 -13.28
N VAL A 75 -5.04 -5.58 -14.56
CA VAL A 75 -3.87 -5.80 -15.43
C VAL A 75 -3.06 -4.52 -15.49
N LEU A 76 -1.98 -4.47 -14.70
CA LEU A 76 -1.10 -3.32 -14.61
C LEU A 76 0.23 -3.61 -15.30
N VAL A 77 0.64 -2.78 -16.24
CA VAL A 77 1.90 -2.96 -16.99
C VAL A 77 2.87 -1.84 -16.60
N GLU A 78 4.03 -2.23 -16.08
CA GLU A 78 5.13 -1.28 -15.85
C GLU A 78 5.94 -1.15 -17.15
N GLU A 79 5.76 -0.02 -17.83
CA GLU A 79 6.50 0.27 -19.06
C GLU A 79 7.99 0.51 -18.75
N PRO A 80 8.93 -0.05 -19.54
CA PRO A 80 10.35 0.20 -19.36
C PRO A 80 10.67 1.70 -19.46
N GLY A 81 11.38 2.24 -18.46
CA GLY A 81 11.76 3.66 -18.41
C GLY A 81 10.68 4.59 -17.86
N ARG A 82 9.51 4.07 -17.48
CA ARG A 82 8.49 4.87 -16.80
C ARG A 82 8.95 5.31 -15.42
N VAL A 83 8.80 6.60 -15.13
CA VAL A 83 9.08 7.17 -13.81
C VAL A 83 7.78 7.24 -13.02
N PHE A 84 7.74 6.52 -11.90
CA PHE A 84 6.63 6.57 -10.95
C PHE A 84 6.95 7.59 -9.84
N PRO A 85 6.05 8.55 -9.55
CA PRO A 85 6.22 9.45 -8.40
C PRO A 85 6.30 8.64 -7.10
N PHE A 86 7.17 9.06 -6.19
CA PHE A 86 7.37 8.44 -4.87
C PHE A 86 7.76 6.94 -4.89
N ALA A 87 8.21 6.40 -6.02
CA ALA A 87 8.54 4.98 -6.12
C ALA A 87 9.69 4.56 -5.20
N ALA A 88 10.69 5.42 -5.04
CA ALA A 88 11.81 5.17 -4.14
C ALA A 88 11.34 5.15 -2.67
N GLU A 89 10.42 6.03 -2.31
CA GLU A 89 9.83 6.13 -0.97
C GLU A 89 8.93 4.94 -0.66
N ILE A 90 8.13 4.49 -1.64
CA ILE A 90 7.35 3.24 -1.54
C ILE A 90 8.28 2.05 -1.30
N GLU A 91 9.35 1.92 -2.08
CA GLU A 91 10.31 0.82 -1.96
C GLU A 91 11.08 0.89 -0.62
N ALA A 92 11.51 2.09 -0.21
CA ALA A 92 12.20 2.30 1.05
C ALA A 92 11.32 1.90 2.24
N MET A 93 10.05 2.34 2.26
CA MET A 93 9.13 1.96 3.33
C MET A 93 8.82 0.46 3.30
N GLN A 94 8.64 -0.15 2.12
CA GLN A 94 8.46 -1.61 2.05
C GLN A 94 9.66 -2.35 2.64
N LYS A 95 10.89 -1.92 2.32
CA LYS A 95 12.12 -2.50 2.88
C LYS A 95 12.19 -2.31 4.39
N GLU A 96 11.89 -1.12 4.90
CA GLU A 96 11.87 -0.83 6.33
C GLU A 96 10.85 -1.74 7.05
N LEU A 97 9.63 -1.83 6.55
CA LEU A 97 8.57 -2.66 7.13
C LEU A 97 8.89 -4.16 7.07
N ALA A 98 9.65 -4.61 6.07
CA ALA A 98 10.13 -5.99 6.00
C ALA A 98 11.16 -6.32 7.11
N THR A 99 11.83 -5.31 7.69
CA THR A 99 12.76 -5.50 8.82
C THR A 99 12.07 -5.58 10.19
N LEU A 100 10.79 -5.19 10.28
CA LEU A 100 10.07 -5.22 11.55
C LEU A 100 9.97 -6.66 12.07
N PRO A 101 10.19 -6.88 13.38
CA PRO A 101 10.02 -8.21 13.96
C PRO A 101 8.58 -8.69 13.74
N PRO A 102 8.36 -10.01 13.55
CA PRO A 102 7.00 -10.54 13.51
C PRO A 102 6.28 -10.16 14.80
N LYS A 103 4.97 -9.89 14.72
CA LYS A 103 4.15 -9.63 15.90
C LYS A 103 4.35 -10.77 16.89
N VAL A 104 5.04 -10.49 17.99
CA VAL A 104 5.01 -11.37 19.16
C VAL A 104 3.68 -11.03 19.81
N PRO A 105 2.66 -11.91 19.78
CA PRO A 105 1.49 -11.68 20.62
C PRO A 105 2.04 -11.47 22.03
N TYR A 106 1.59 -10.41 22.71
CA TYR A 106 1.94 -10.22 24.13
C TYR A 106 1.79 -11.58 24.78
N LEU A 107 2.88 -12.11 25.36
CA LEU A 107 2.83 -13.32 26.15
C LEU A 107 1.57 -13.19 27.00
N GLU A 108 0.67 -14.16 26.91
CA GLU A 108 -0.36 -14.30 27.95
C GLU A 108 0.42 -14.21 29.26
N LEU A 109 0.18 -13.13 29.99
CA LEU A 109 0.81 -12.92 31.28
C LEU A 109 0.34 -14.12 32.09
N ASP A 110 1.22 -15.09 32.28
CA ASP A 110 0.90 -16.27 33.04
C ASP A 110 0.68 -15.79 34.48
N LEU A 111 -0.58 -15.51 34.80
CA LEU A 111 -1.02 -15.06 36.12
C LEU A 111 -0.80 -16.14 37.19
N SER A 112 -0.31 -17.32 36.81
CA SER A 112 0.12 -18.36 37.75
C SER A 112 1.55 -18.16 38.26
N ILE A 113 2.34 -17.22 37.71
CA ILE A 113 3.65 -16.86 38.26
C ILE A 113 3.41 -15.99 39.51
N PRO A 114 3.72 -16.48 40.74
CA PRO A 114 3.49 -15.70 41.94
C PRO A 114 4.43 -14.49 41.95
N ILE A 115 3.85 -13.30 41.89
CA ILE A 115 4.57 -12.05 42.17
C ILE A 115 4.95 -12.10 43.65
N ARG A 116 6.23 -12.35 43.94
CA ARG A 116 6.78 -12.09 45.28
C ARG A 116 6.93 -10.58 45.43
N LEU A 117 5.93 -9.95 46.05
CA LEU A 117 6.03 -8.62 46.64
C LEU A 117 6.94 -8.67 47.88
#